data_AF-A0A812XS65-F1
#
_entry.id   AF-A0A812XS65-F1
#
_cell.length_a   1.000
_cell.length_b   1.000
_cell.length_c   1.000
_cell.angle_alpha   90.00
_cell.angle_beta   90.00
_cell.angle_gamma   90.00
#
_symmetry.space_group_name_H-M   'P 1'
#
loop_
_entity.id
_entity.type
_entity.pdbx_description
1 polymer ?
#
loop_
_entity_poly.entity_id
_entity_poly.type
_entity_poly.pdbx_seq_one_letter_code
_entity_poly.pdbx_strand_id
1 'polypeptide(L)'
;MMQLYTSRDLLACGCFLWGAVTFMIATSSNYVVHLLLRLVMGAALAVVAPIGQAMLCDLVPEAERGWVFGVLQSVSTLLSVGVTFITTGFARAIVAGVHGWRYIYAAVGLISLLTVVAILRVIPATLASPSMGRKGRSWWEEQVRVVQLVLQKPSFTIMVSQGVTGGIPWNGFAFLPLYFQLSGFSDLRSGEIMLYGGLGGMFGGVFGGWLGDRLNRVWPYGGRCAVAQLSVVLGTLFFVAAPCPRNLEVCGANVQIGRS
;
A
#
# COMPACT_ATOMS: atom_id res chain seq x y z
N MET A 1 21.50 17.57 1.65
CA MET A 1 20.11 17.93 1.98
C MET A 1 19.50 17.04 3.08
N MET A 2 19.70 15.71 3.07
CA MET A 2 19.17 14.79 4.12
C MET A 2 19.89 14.83 5.49
N GLN A 3 21.00 15.54 5.64
CA GLN A 3 21.74 15.64 6.91
C GLN A 3 21.13 16.66 7.91
N LEU A 4 20.07 17.37 7.52
CA LEU A 4 19.44 18.44 8.31
C LEU A 4 17.98 18.15 8.71
N TYR A 5 17.41 17.01 8.29
CA TYR A 5 16.00 16.69 8.54
C TYR A 5 15.89 15.42 9.40
N THR A 6 15.08 15.50 10.45
CA THR A 6 14.76 14.34 11.28
C THR A 6 13.84 13.38 10.51
N SER A 7 13.85 12.08 10.84
CA SER A 7 12.92 11.10 10.26
C SER A 7 11.46 11.54 10.36
N ARG A 8 11.11 12.21 11.46
CA ARG A 8 9.80 12.82 11.67
C ARG A 8 9.50 13.92 10.65
N ASP A 9 10.44 14.84 10.41
CA ASP A 9 10.21 15.95 9.49
C ASP A 9 10.15 15.47 8.03
N LEU A 10 10.94 14.45 7.67
CA LEU A 10 10.85 13.77 6.37
C LEU A 10 9.51 13.06 6.18
N LEU A 11 9.03 12.37 7.21
CA LEU A 11 7.71 11.74 7.21
C LEU A 11 6.58 12.78 7.07
N ALA A 12 6.65 13.87 7.84
CA ALA A 12 5.68 14.96 7.78
C ALA A 12 5.67 15.63 6.38
N CYS A 13 6.85 15.87 5.79
CA CYS A 13 6.98 16.44 4.46
C CYS A 13 6.39 15.52 3.38
N GLY A 14 6.66 14.21 3.45
CA GLY A 14 6.08 13.22 2.55
C GLY A 14 4.55 13.17 2.64
N CYS A 15 4.00 13.14 3.86
CA CYS A 15 2.55 13.16 4.09
C CYS A 15 1.92 14.48 3.61
N PHE A 16 2.56 15.62 3.87
CA PHE A 16 2.08 16.93 3.39
C PHE A 16 2.03 16.98 1.86
N LEU A 17 3.11 16.56 1.19
CA LEU A 17 3.17 16.54 -0.26
C LEU A 17 2.11 15.61 -0.86
N TRP A 18 1.92 14.43 -0.27
CA TRP A 18 0.86 13.50 -0.68
C TRP A 18 -0.55 14.09 -0.51
N GLY A 19 -0.85 14.69 0.65
CA GLY A 19 -2.14 15.32 0.92
C GLY A 19 -2.43 16.52 0.02
N ALA A 20 -1.45 17.40 -0.18
CA ALA A 20 -1.57 18.57 -1.05
C ALA A 20 -1.82 18.16 -2.50
N VAL A 21 -1.05 17.20 -3.02
CA VAL A 21 -1.22 16.68 -4.40
C VAL A 21 -2.59 16.04 -4.58
N THR A 22 -3.06 15.26 -3.59
CA THR A 22 -4.37 14.60 -3.63
C THR A 22 -5.50 15.63 -3.66
N PHE A 23 -5.36 16.71 -2.89
CA PHE A 23 -6.31 17.84 -2.94
C PHE A 23 -6.28 18.58 -4.29
N MET A 24 -5.10 18.77 -4.89
CA MET A 24 -4.98 19.37 -6.23
C MET A 24 -5.58 18.48 -7.33
N ILE A 25 -5.52 17.15 -7.19
CA ILE A 25 -6.19 16.22 -8.12
C ILE A 25 -7.72 16.41 -8.06
N ALA A 26 -8.28 16.67 -6.87
CA ALA A 26 -9.72 16.89 -6.71
C ALA A 26 -10.24 18.12 -7.47
N THR A 27 -9.44 19.18 -7.55
CA THR A 27 -9.85 20.45 -8.18
C THR A 27 -9.52 20.52 -9.67
N SER A 28 -8.56 19.72 -10.15
CA SER A 28 -8.11 19.75 -11.53
C SER A 28 -8.94 18.86 -12.46
N SER A 29 -9.16 19.33 -13.69
CA SER A 29 -9.83 18.59 -14.77
C SER A 29 -8.91 18.22 -15.93
N ASN A 30 -7.66 18.71 -15.91
CA ASN A 30 -6.72 18.57 -17.02
C ASN A 30 -5.88 17.30 -16.87
N TYR A 31 -5.85 16.48 -17.92
CA TYR A 31 -5.09 15.22 -17.97
C TYR A 31 -3.58 15.40 -17.70
N VAL A 32 -2.95 16.42 -18.29
CA VAL A 32 -1.51 16.69 -18.09
C VAL A 32 -1.23 17.09 -16.65
N VAL A 33 -2.13 17.87 -16.04
CA VAL A 33 -2.02 18.22 -14.62
C VAL A 33 -2.13 16.97 -13.75
N HIS A 34 -3.08 16.08 -14.03
CA HIS A 34 -3.19 14.79 -13.31
C HIS A 34 -1.94 13.92 -13.47
N LEU A 35 -1.36 13.88 -14.68
CA LEU A 35 -0.13 13.15 -14.97
C LEU A 35 1.05 13.69 -14.14
N LEU A 36 1.27 15.00 -14.16
CA LEU A 36 2.34 15.63 -13.39
C LEU A 36 2.15 15.47 -11.88
N LEU A 37 0.91 15.62 -11.40
CA LEU A 37 0.57 15.40 -9.99
C LEU A 37 0.81 13.94 -9.57
N ARG A 38 0.51 12.96 -10.44
CA ARG A 38 0.81 11.54 -10.19
C ARG A 38 2.32 11.27 -10.07
N LEU A 39 3.15 11.95 -10.85
CA LEU A 39 4.62 11.84 -10.72
C LEU A 39 5.10 12.36 -9.37
N VAL A 40 4.59 13.51 -8.93
CA VAL A 40 4.92 14.07 -7.61
C VAL A 40 4.42 13.16 -6.49
N MET A 41 3.23 12.57 -6.64
CA MET A 41 2.68 11.60 -5.69
C MET A 41 3.59 10.37 -5.51
N GLY A 42 4.17 9.86 -6.60
CA GLY A 42 5.10 8.74 -6.56
C GLY A 42 6.34 9.06 -5.73
N ALA A 43 6.90 10.26 -5.88
CA ALA A 43 8.04 10.72 -5.08
C ALA A 43 7.69 10.85 -3.59
N ALA A 44 6.48 11.36 -3.26
CA ALA A 44 6.03 11.50 -1.88
C ALA A 44 5.87 10.13 -1.17
N LEU A 45 5.23 9.16 -1.84
CA LEU A 45 4.99 7.82 -1.28
C LEU A 45 6.28 7.02 -1.07
N ALA A 46 7.31 7.26 -1.89
CA ALA A 46 8.59 6.57 -1.79
C ALA A 46 9.30 6.79 -0.43
N VAL A 47 8.99 7.89 0.27
CA VAL A 47 9.64 8.26 1.54
C VAL A 47 8.83 7.79 2.75
N VAL A 48 7.49 7.88 2.69
CA VAL A 48 6.61 7.64 3.85
C VAL A 48 6.68 6.21 4.35
N ALA A 49 6.57 5.22 3.45
CA ALA A 49 6.55 3.82 3.82
C ALA A 49 7.86 3.35 4.51
N PRO A 50 9.06 3.51 3.92
CA PRO A 50 10.29 3.02 4.56
C PRO A 50 10.61 3.73 5.87
N ILE A 51 10.34 5.04 5.99
CA ILE A 51 10.58 5.78 7.24
C ILE A 51 9.64 5.30 8.34
N GLY A 52 8.34 5.14 8.05
CA GLY A 52 7.38 4.64 9.04
C GLY A 52 7.73 3.24 9.55
N GLN A 53 8.17 2.36 8.65
CA GLN A 53 8.59 0.99 9.00
C GLN A 53 9.88 1.00 9.86
N ALA A 54 10.85 1.86 9.54
CA ALA A 54 12.08 2.00 10.33
C ALA A 54 11.79 2.52 11.75
N MET A 55 10.99 3.59 11.86
CA MET A 55 10.59 4.16 13.15
C MET A 55 9.84 3.15 14.03
N LEU A 56 9.00 2.30 13.43
CA LEU A 56 8.31 1.24 14.16
C LEU A 56 9.29 0.17 14.67
N CYS A 57 10.26 -0.25 13.85
CA CYS A 57 11.28 -1.22 14.25
C CYS A 57 12.17 -0.73 15.38
N ASP A 58 12.37 0.59 15.50
CA ASP A 58 13.12 1.22 16.59
C ASP A 58 12.32 1.23 17.90
N LEU A 59 10.98 1.23 17.83
CA LEU A 59 10.09 1.24 19.00
C LEU A 59 9.69 -0.16 19.48
N VAL A 60 9.61 -1.13 18.56
CA VAL A 60 9.05 -2.45 18.85
C VAL A 60 10.16 -3.49 19.06
N PRO A 61 10.17 -4.20 20.21
CA PRO A 61 11.11 -5.30 20.47
C PRO A 61 11.02 -6.38 19.39
N GLU A 62 12.17 -6.97 19.03
CA GLU A 62 12.26 -7.93 17.93
C GLU A 62 11.30 -9.12 18.05
N ALA A 63 11.03 -9.56 19.29
CA ALA A 63 10.17 -10.71 19.59
C ALA A 63 8.68 -10.49 19.29
N GLU A 64 8.23 -9.24 19.13
CA GLU A 64 6.83 -8.86 18.92
C GLU A 64 6.60 -8.12 17.60
N ARG A 65 7.66 -7.95 16.79
CA ARG A 65 7.58 -7.22 15.51
C ARG A 65 6.55 -7.84 14.58
N GLY A 66 6.48 -9.16 14.46
CA GLY A 66 5.54 -9.83 13.55
C GLY A 66 4.08 -9.59 13.96
N TRP A 67 3.78 -9.66 15.25
CA TRP A 67 2.47 -9.33 15.80
C TRP A 67 2.09 -7.88 15.49
N VAL A 68 2.97 -6.92 15.80
CA VAL A 68 2.68 -5.50 15.59
C VAL A 68 2.53 -5.19 14.09
N PHE A 69 3.40 -5.70 13.23
CA PHE A 69 3.25 -5.57 11.78
C PHE A 69 1.96 -6.22 11.27
N GLY A 70 1.58 -7.37 11.82
CA GLY A 70 0.33 -8.07 11.50
C GLY A 70 -0.90 -7.22 11.84
N VAL A 71 -0.96 -6.68 13.07
CA VAL A 71 -2.07 -5.81 13.51
C VAL A 71 -2.14 -4.54 12.67
N LEU A 72 -1.01 -3.87 12.41
CA LEU A 72 -0.99 -2.67 11.58
C LEU A 72 -1.42 -2.95 10.14
N GLN A 73 -0.98 -4.07 9.56
CA GLN A 73 -1.44 -4.50 8.24
C GLN A 73 -2.94 -4.77 8.23
N SER A 74 -3.48 -5.39 9.29
CA SER A 74 -4.91 -5.67 9.41
C SER A 74 -5.75 -4.41 9.49
N VAL A 75 -5.34 -3.44 10.31
CA VAL A 75 -6.00 -2.12 10.39
C VAL A 75 -5.92 -1.40 9.05
N SER A 76 -4.75 -1.39 8.42
CA SER A 76 -4.54 -0.79 7.09
C SER A 76 -5.43 -1.44 6.03
N THR A 77 -5.53 -2.77 6.03
CA THR A 77 -6.36 -3.53 5.09
C THR A 77 -7.83 -3.21 5.30
N LEU A 78 -8.31 -3.22 6.54
CA LEU A 78 -9.70 -2.91 6.88
C LEU A 78 -10.09 -1.49 6.42
N LEU A 79 -9.25 -0.49 6.72
CA LEU A 79 -9.47 0.88 6.29
C LEU A 79 -9.46 1.00 4.76
N SER A 80 -8.49 0.35 4.11
CA SER A 80 -8.36 0.35 2.65
C SER A 80 -9.60 -0.23 1.96
N VAL A 81 -10.12 -1.36 2.44
CA VAL A 81 -11.32 -1.97 1.82
C VAL A 81 -12.60 -1.21 2.15
N GLY A 82 -12.70 -0.61 3.34
CA GLY A 82 -13.81 0.29 3.67
C GLY A 82 -13.85 1.52 2.77
N VAL A 83 -12.68 2.16 2.57
CA VAL A 83 -12.55 3.29 1.63
C VAL A 83 -12.82 2.85 0.20
N THR A 84 -12.36 1.66 -0.20
CA THR A 84 -12.63 1.10 -1.54
C THR A 84 -14.13 0.90 -1.75
N PHE A 85 -14.84 0.29 -0.80
CA PHE A 85 -16.29 0.11 -0.86
C PHE A 85 -17.04 1.45 -1.03
N ILE A 86 -16.71 2.45 -0.20
CA ILE A 86 -17.30 3.80 -0.29
C ILE A 86 -16.97 4.42 -1.65
N THR A 87 -15.72 4.31 -2.10
CA THR A 87 -15.25 4.91 -3.35
C THR A 87 -15.93 4.27 -4.56
N THR A 88 -16.00 2.95 -4.63
CA THR A 88 -16.65 2.23 -5.74
C THR A 88 -18.13 2.59 -5.81
N GLY A 89 -18.83 2.64 -4.68
CA GLY A 89 -20.26 2.99 -4.65
C GLY A 89 -20.54 4.46 -4.96
N PHE A 90 -19.67 5.39 -4.54
CA PHE A 90 -19.92 6.83 -4.64
C PHE A 90 -19.21 7.52 -5.82
N ALA A 91 -18.20 6.90 -6.45
CA ALA A 91 -17.37 7.56 -7.47
C ALA A 91 -18.18 8.11 -8.66
N ARG A 92 -19.25 7.41 -9.05
CA ARG A 92 -20.12 7.78 -10.18
C ARG A 92 -21.32 8.66 -9.79
N ALA A 93 -21.59 8.82 -8.49
CA ALA A 93 -22.65 9.69 -8.03
C ALA A 93 -22.37 11.13 -8.45
N ILE A 94 -23.40 11.86 -8.88
CA ILE A 94 -23.30 13.29 -9.19
C ILE A 94 -23.93 14.04 -8.03
N VAL A 95 -23.11 14.79 -7.31
CA VAL A 95 -23.54 15.63 -6.19
C VAL A 95 -23.24 17.07 -6.57
N ALA A 96 -24.25 17.93 -6.52
CA ALA A 96 -24.14 19.35 -6.90
C ALA A 96 -23.48 19.59 -8.28
N GLY A 97 -23.74 18.71 -9.26
CA GLY A 97 -23.17 18.80 -10.62
C GLY A 97 -21.71 18.33 -10.75
N VAL A 98 -21.12 17.80 -9.68
CA VAL A 98 -19.74 17.30 -9.65
C VAL A 98 -19.72 15.80 -9.37
N HIS A 99 -18.82 15.07 -10.04
CA HIS A 99 -18.65 13.64 -9.80
C HIS A 99 -18.08 13.34 -8.41
N GLY A 100 -18.64 12.31 -7.77
CA GLY A 100 -18.34 11.88 -6.40
C GLY A 100 -16.85 11.63 -6.11
N TRP A 101 -16.08 11.17 -7.10
CA TRP A 101 -14.63 10.96 -6.95
C TRP A 101 -13.89 12.21 -6.47
N ARG A 102 -14.30 13.41 -6.90
CA ARG A 102 -13.65 14.67 -6.49
C ARG A 102 -13.78 14.91 -5.00
N TYR A 103 -14.96 14.65 -4.44
CA TYR A 103 -15.20 14.79 -2.99
C TYR A 103 -14.37 13.79 -2.19
N ILE A 104 -14.21 12.57 -2.70
CA ILE A 104 -13.36 11.55 -2.06
C ILE A 104 -11.90 12.02 -2.04
N TYR A 105 -11.36 12.46 -3.17
CA TYR A 105 -9.99 13.00 -3.24
C TYR A 105 -9.81 14.23 -2.33
N ALA A 106 -10.78 15.14 -2.29
CA ALA A 106 -10.73 16.30 -1.40
C ALA A 106 -10.73 15.90 0.08
N ALA A 107 -11.59 14.96 0.48
CA ALA A 107 -11.66 14.46 1.85
C ALA A 107 -10.37 13.74 2.26
N VAL A 108 -9.83 12.87 1.41
CA VAL A 108 -8.56 12.17 1.66
C VAL A 108 -7.40 13.16 1.78
N GLY A 109 -7.34 14.15 0.88
CA GLY A 109 -6.34 15.22 0.95
C GLY A 109 -6.42 16.00 2.27
N LEU A 110 -7.62 16.35 2.73
CA LEU A 110 -7.82 17.07 3.99
C LEU A 110 -7.42 16.22 5.21
N ILE A 111 -7.86 14.97 5.28
CA ILE A 111 -7.50 14.04 6.38
C ILE A 111 -5.97 13.85 6.43
N SER A 112 -5.33 13.77 5.28
CA SER A 112 -3.87 13.69 5.18
C SER A 112 -3.19 14.91 5.78
N LEU A 113 -3.65 16.11 5.44
CA LEU A 113 -3.12 17.36 6.01
C LEU A 113 -3.34 17.45 7.52
N LEU A 114 -4.47 16.99 8.03
CA LEU A 114 -4.70 16.88 9.48
C LEU A 114 -3.73 15.89 10.15
N THR A 115 -3.41 14.79 9.46
CA THR A 115 -2.45 13.79 9.96
C THR A 115 -1.04 14.39 10.07
N VAL A 116 -0.65 15.31 9.19
CA VAL A 116 0.62 16.05 9.30
C VAL A 116 0.67 16.86 10.60
N VAL A 117 -0.41 17.56 10.94
CA VAL A 117 -0.50 18.30 12.21
C VAL A 117 -0.36 17.35 13.40
N ALA A 118 -1.02 16.19 13.35
CA ALA A 118 -0.90 15.18 14.39
C ALA A 118 0.54 14.64 14.52
N ILE A 119 1.21 14.34 13.41
CA ILE A 119 2.62 13.89 13.38
C ILE A 119 3.53 14.90 14.07
N LEU A 120 3.41 16.18 13.72
CA LEU A 120 4.28 17.23 14.27
C LEU A 120 4.05 17.48 15.77
N ARG A 121 2.85 17.18 16.28
CA ARG A 121 2.49 17.37 17.70
C ARG A 121 2.77 16.14 18.57
N VAL A 122 2.55 14.93 18.05
CA VAL A 122 2.59 13.69 18.83
C VAL A 122 3.95 13.02 18.76
N ILE A 123 4.64 13.07 17.61
CA ILE A 123 5.91 12.36 17.45
C ILE A 123 7.06 13.22 17.99
N PRO A 124 7.76 12.77 19.05
CA PRO A 124 8.89 13.52 19.58
C PRO A 124 10.04 13.52 18.57
N ALA A 125 10.73 14.68 18.47
CA ALA A 125 11.87 14.84 17.57
C ALA A 125 13.07 13.93 17.91
N THR A 126 13.06 13.30 19.09
CA THR A 126 14.14 12.47 19.64
C THR A 126 14.21 11.06 19.06
N LEU A 127 13.15 10.57 18.40
CA LEU A 127 13.17 9.27 17.71
C LEU A 127 14.00 9.30 16.41
N ALA A 128 14.63 10.42 16.10
CA ALA A 128 15.51 10.58 14.97
C ALA A 128 16.96 10.69 15.45
N SER A 129 17.71 9.59 15.36
CA SER A 129 19.16 9.68 15.43
C SER A 129 19.64 10.62 14.32
N PRO A 130 20.36 11.72 14.63
CA PRO A 130 20.99 12.54 13.62
C PRO A 130 21.95 11.64 12.84
N SER A 131 21.82 11.57 11.52
CA SER A 131 22.80 10.89 10.69
C SER A 131 24.17 11.44 11.03
N MET A 132 25.02 10.61 11.64
CA MET A 132 26.37 10.94 12.07
C MET A 132 27.10 11.64 10.93
N GLY A 133 27.42 12.92 11.12
CA GLY A 133 28.24 13.68 10.19
C GLY A 133 29.60 12.99 10.05
N ARG A 134 29.83 12.34 8.91
CA ARG A 134 31.14 11.78 8.56
C ARG A 134 31.83 12.66 7.52
N LYS A 135 32.97 13.20 7.94
CA LYS A 135 33.87 14.01 7.12
C LYS A 135 34.50 13.15 6.01
N GLY A 136 34.54 13.70 4.80
CA GLY A 136 35.59 13.39 3.82
C GLY A 136 35.17 12.90 2.43
N ARG A 137 33.91 12.50 2.19
CA ARG A 137 33.44 12.05 0.86
C ARG A 137 32.13 12.72 0.47
N SER A 138 31.90 12.85 -0.85
CA SER A 138 30.62 13.32 -1.39
C SER A 138 29.52 12.33 -1.01
N TRP A 139 28.39 12.83 -0.49
CA TRP A 139 27.23 12.03 -0.10
C TRP A 139 26.77 11.09 -1.23
N TRP A 140 26.80 11.56 -2.48
CA TRP A 140 26.42 10.78 -3.66
C TRP A 140 27.29 9.55 -3.89
N GLU A 141 28.60 9.68 -3.73
CA GLU A 141 29.53 8.54 -3.89
C GLU A 141 29.28 7.45 -2.85
N GLU A 142 28.96 7.86 -1.62
CA GLU A 142 28.65 6.93 -0.54
C GLU A 142 27.34 6.18 -0.83
N GLN A 143 26.29 6.88 -1.27
CA GLN A 143 25.02 6.22 -1.62
C GLN A 143 25.17 5.25 -2.80
N VAL A 144 25.85 5.67 -3.87
CA VAL A 144 26.09 4.81 -5.03
C VAL A 144 26.88 3.56 -4.62
N ARG A 145 27.90 3.72 -3.77
CA ARG A 145 28.67 2.58 -3.26
C ARG A 145 27.83 1.64 -2.41
N VAL A 146 27.00 2.15 -1.50
CA VAL A 146 26.12 1.31 -0.66
C VAL A 146 25.16 0.53 -1.53
N VAL A 147 24.51 1.17 -2.51
CA VAL A 147 23.62 0.49 -3.46
C VAL A 147 24.37 -0.59 -4.24
N GLN A 148 25.56 -0.29 -4.76
CA GLN A 148 26.38 -1.26 -5.48
C GLN A 148 26.75 -2.47 -4.60
N LEU A 149 27.18 -2.24 -3.36
CA LEU A 149 27.52 -3.32 -2.42
C LEU A 149 26.32 -4.20 -2.08
N VAL A 150 25.14 -3.61 -1.97
CA VAL A 150 23.89 -4.33 -1.70
C VAL A 150 23.45 -5.16 -2.92
N LEU A 151 23.53 -4.59 -4.13
CA LEU A 151 23.19 -5.29 -5.39
C LEU A 151 24.19 -6.39 -5.75
N GLN A 152 25.43 -6.32 -5.29
CA GLN A 152 26.42 -7.38 -5.48
C GLN A 152 26.11 -8.64 -4.64
N LYS A 153 25.24 -8.56 -3.62
CA LYS A 153 24.88 -9.71 -2.80
C LYS A 153 23.82 -10.56 -3.51
N PRO A 154 24.11 -11.84 -3.86
CA PRO A 154 23.15 -12.69 -4.58
C PRO A 154 21.82 -12.84 -3.84
N SER A 155 21.84 -12.98 -2.51
CA SER A 155 20.64 -13.10 -1.68
C SER A 155 19.72 -11.87 -1.79
N PHE A 156 20.30 -10.68 -1.87
CA PHE A 156 19.53 -9.44 -2.01
C PHE A 156 18.91 -9.34 -3.40
N THR A 157 19.68 -9.63 -4.45
CA THR A 157 19.19 -9.60 -5.83
C THR A 157 18.07 -10.61 -6.05
N ILE A 158 18.17 -11.82 -5.49
CA ILE A 158 17.09 -12.82 -5.54
C ILE A 158 15.83 -12.31 -4.83
N MET A 159 15.98 -11.71 -3.65
CA MET A 159 14.86 -11.14 -2.88
C MET A 159 14.17 -10.00 -3.64
N VAL A 160 14.93 -9.09 -4.24
CA VAL A 160 14.37 -7.99 -5.05
C VAL A 160 13.66 -8.54 -6.29
N SER A 161 14.28 -9.47 -7.02
CA SER A 161 13.67 -10.10 -8.19
C SER A 161 12.35 -10.79 -7.84
N GLN A 162 12.32 -11.54 -6.74
CA GLN A 162 11.11 -12.18 -6.24
C GLN A 162 10.03 -11.14 -5.87
N GLY A 163 10.41 -10.02 -5.24
CA GLY A 163 9.50 -8.93 -4.93
C GLY A 163 8.90 -8.28 -6.18
N VAL A 164 9.70 -8.07 -7.24
CA VAL A 164 9.23 -7.53 -8.53
C VAL A 164 8.23 -8.49 -9.18
N THR A 165 8.56 -9.77 -9.30
CA THR A 165 7.66 -10.77 -9.89
C THR A 165 6.40 -10.96 -9.04
N GLY A 166 6.56 -11.04 -7.72
CA GLY A 166 5.46 -11.17 -6.77
C GLY A 166 4.53 -9.96 -6.73
N GLY A 167 5.01 -8.77 -7.13
CA GLY A 167 4.21 -7.56 -7.24
C GLY A 167 3.27 -7.51 -8.47
N ILE A 168 3.52 -8.32 -9.50
CA ILE A 168 2.74 -8.29 -10.75
C ILE A 168 1.26 -8.65 -10.50
N PRO A 169 0.92 -9.76 -9.81
CA PRO A 169 -0.48 -10.11 -9.52
C PRO A 169 -1.20 -9.02 -8.72
N TRP A 170 -0.51 -8.39 -7.76
CA TRP A 170 -1.09 -7.32 -6.94
C TRP A 170 -1.50 -6.10 -7.76
N ASN A 171 -0.72 -5.74 -8.78
CA ASN A 171 -1.10 -4.68 -9.71
C ASN A 171 -2.34 -5.06 -10.54
N GLY A 172 -2.48 -6.33 -10.91
CA GLY A 172 -3.70 -6.84 -11.56
C GLY A 172 -4.92 -6.78 -10.64
N PHE A 173 -4.75 -7.13 -9.36
CA PHE A 173 -5.82 -7.10 -8.38
C PHE A 173 -6.39 -5.70 -8.10
N ALA A 174 -5.63 -4.64 -8.37
CA ALA A 174 -6.14 -3.26 -8.30
C ALA A 174 -7.31 -3.00 -9.28
N PHE A 175 -7.45 -3.81 -10.34
CA PHE A 175 -8.54 -3.71 -11.31
C PHE A 175 -9.71 -4.65 -11.03
N LEU A 176 -9.68 -5.45 -9.94
CA LEU A 176 -10.79 -6.33 -9.58
C LEU A 176 -12.15 -5.62 -9.46
N PRO A 177 -12.27 -4.42 -8.83
CA PRO A 177 -13.54 -3.71 -8.79
C PRO A 177 -14.09 -3.43 -10.20
N LEU A 178 -13.21 -2.99 -11.11
CA LEU A 178 -13.55 -2.72 -12.51
C LEU A 178 -13.94 -4.00 -13.25
N TYR A 179 -13.21 -5.10 -13.04
CA TYR A 179 -13.54 -6.39 -13.63
C TYR A 179 -14.95 -6.86 -13.25
N PHE A 180 -15.33 -6.74 -11.98
CA PHE A 180 -16.69 -7.10 -11.54
C PHE A 180 -17.76 -6.17 -12.13
N GLN A 181 -17.49 -4.86 -12.22
CA GLN A 181 -18.37 -3.91 -12.89
C GLN A 181 -18.58 -4.26 -14.37
N LEU A 182 -17.50 -4.56 -15.10
CA LEU A 182 -17.57 -4.97 -16.52
C LEU A 182 -18.25 -6.32 -16.73
N SER A 183 -18.20 -7.20 -15.72
CA SER A 183 -18.91 -8.49 -15.73
C SER A 183 -20.42 -8.36 -15.48
N GLY A 184 -20.94 -7.14 -15.30
CA GLY A 184 -22.37 -6.86 -15.11
C GLY A 184 -22.81 -6.70 -13.65
N PHE A 185 -21.90 -6.72 -12.68
CA PHE A 185 -22.24 -6.43 -11.29
C PHE A 185 -22.46 -4.92 -11.08
N SER A 186 -23.39 -4.57 -10.19
CA SER A 186 -23.56 -3.18 -9.76
C SER A 186 -22.35 -2.68 -8.97
N ASP A 187 -22.12 -1.37 -8.98
CA ASP A 187 -21.02 -0.74 -8.25
C ASP A 187 -20.99 -1.13 -6.76
N LEU A 188 -22.19 -1.23 -6.13
CA LEU A 188 -22.33 -1.66 -4.75
C LEU A 188 -21.88 -3.10 -4.54
N ARG A 189 -22.34 -4.04 -5.38
CA ARG A 189 -21.97 -5.47 -5.27
C ARG A 189 -20.49 -5.69 -5.50
N SER A 190 -19.90 -4.98 -6.48
CA SER A 190 -18.46 -5.01 -6.73
C SER A 190 -17.68 -4.54 -5.50
N GLY A 191 -18.13 -3.46 -4.85
CA GLY A 191 -17.58 -2.99 -3.59
C GLY A 191 -17.70 -4.01 -2.45
N GLU A 192 -18.86 -4.67 -2.31
CA GLU A 192 -19.10 -5.70 -1.27
C GLU A 192 -18.12 -6.88 -1.41
N ILE A 193 -17.87 -7.35 -2.64
CA ILE A 193 -16.91 -8.43 -2.90
C ILE A 193 -15.51 -8.03 -2.43
N MET A 194 -15.09 -6.78 -2.70
CA MET A 194 -13.80 -6.26 -2.22
C MET A 194 -13.75 -6.15 -0.70
N LEU A 195 -14.84 -5.72 -0.07
CA LEU A 195 -14.95 -5.64 1.38
C LEU A 195 -14.77 -7.02 2.03
N TYR A 196 -15.50 -8.03 1.56
CA TYR A 196 -15.39 -9.39 2.09
C TYR A 196 -14.00 -10.00 1.87
N GLY A 197 -13.40 -9.79 0.69
CA GLY A 197 -12.01 -10.20 0.44
C GLY A 197 -11.01 -9.52 1.39
N GLY A 198 -11.22 -8.23 1.65
CA GLY A 198 -10.43 -7.45 2.59
C GLY A 198 -10.53 -7.93 4.04
N LEU A 199 -11.72 -8.34 4.48
CA LEU A 199 -11.90 -8.94 5.81
C LEU A 199 -11.07 -10.22 5.95
N GLY A 200 -11.01 -11.05 4.91
CA GLY A 200 -10.11 -12.20 4.87
C GLY A 200 -8.64 -11.79 5.04
N GLY A 201 -8.21 -10.74 4.33
CA GLY A 201 -6.86 -10.16 4.47
C GLY A 201 -6.58 -9.62 5.87
N MET A 202 -7.57 -9.01 6.52
CA MET A 202 -7.46 -8.52 7.90
C MET A 202 -7.19 -9.67 8.87
N PHE A 203 -7.94 -10.78 8.80
CA PHE A 203 -7.67 -11.96 9.63
C PHE A 203 -6.31 -12.58 9.30
N GLY A 204 -5.96 -12.64 8.01
CA GLY A 204 -4.67 -13.13 7.56
C GLY A 204 -3.48 -12.35 8.11
N GLY A 205 -3.59 -11.02 8.23
CA GLY A 205 -2.55 -10.16 8.80
C GLY A 205 -2.26 -10.45 10.27
N VAL A 206 -3.30 -10.49 11.11
CA VAL A 206 -3.17 -10.79 12.55
C VAL A 206 -2.66 -12.21 12.76
N PHE A 207 -3.29 -13.18 12.09
CA PHE A 207 -2.93 -14.59 12.22
C PHE A 207 -1.50 -14.86 11.71
N GLY A 208 -1.14 -14.30 10.56
CA GLY A 208 0.20 -14.44 9.98
C GLY A 208 1.28 -13.80 10.85
N GLY A 209 1.01 -12.62 11.43
CA GLY A 209 1.92 -11.96 12.36
C GLY A 209 2.15 -12.76 13.64
N TRP A 210 1.06 -13.23 14.26
CA TRP A 210 1.10 -14.08 15.47
C TRP A 210 1.83 -15.41 15.22
N LEU A 211 1.47 -16.11 14.14
CA LEU A 211 2.07 -17.39 13.78
C LEU A 211 3.55 -17.23 13.41
N GLY A 212 3.89 -16.14 12.70
CA GLY A 212 5.25 -15.77 12.36
C GLY A 212 6.13 -15.58 13.60
N ASP A 213 5.66 -14.82 14.59
CA ASP A 213 6.41 -14.62 15.83
C ASP A 213 6.52 -15.89 16.67
N ARG A 214 5.46 -16.70 16.72
CA ARG A 214 5.50 -17.99 17.45
C ARG A 214 6.51 -18.95 16.83
N LEU A 215 6.55 -19.07 15.51
CA LEU A 215 7.53 -19.92 14.83
C LEU A 215 8.93 -19.31 14.84
N ASN A 216 9.08 -18.00 14.89
CA ASN A 216 10.39 -17.36 15.07
C ASN A 216 11.04 -17.70 16.42
N ARG A 217 10.24 -17.89 17.48
CA ARG A 217 10.76 -18.34 18.79
C ARG A 217 11.33 -19.74 18.75
N VAL A 218 10.77 -20.62 17.91
CA VAL A 218 11.22 -22.02 17.76
C VAL A 218 12.35 -22.12 16.73
N TRP A 219 12.26 -21.36 15.64
CA TRP A 219 13.25 -21.31 14.56
C TRP A 219 13.65 -19.86 14.24
N PRO A 220 14.67 -19.31 14.93
CA PRO A 220 15.02 -17.89 14.86
C PRO A 220 15.45 -17.39 13.48
N TYR A 221 16.01 -18.25 12.64
CA TYR A 221 16.57 -17.86 11.34
C TYR A 221 15.59 -18.03 10.17
N GLY A 222 14.50 -18.78 10.35
CA GLY A 222 13.62 -19.19 9.24
C GLY A 222 12.13 -19.18 9.55
N GLY A 223 11.72 -19.06 10.82
CA GLY A 223 10.32 -19.21 11.23
C GLY A 223 9.35 -18.28 10.51
N ARG A 224 9.65 -16.98 10.45
CA ARG A 224 8.81 -15.99 9.73
C ARG A 224 8.77 -16.24 8.22
N CYS A 225 9.92 -16.58 7.62
CA CYS A 225 10.00 -16.86 6.19
C CYS A 225 9.21 -18.13 5.81
N ALA A 226 9.28 -19.18 6.64
CA ALA A 226 8.53 -20.41 6.42
C ALA A 226 7.01 -20.18 6.45
N VAL A 227 6.52 -19.37 7.38
CA VAL A 227 5.10 -18.98 7.45
C VAL A 227 4.67 -18.23 6.20
N ALA A 228 5.47 -17.27 5.73
CA ALA A 228 5.18 -16.50 4.52
C ALA A 228 5.17 -17.39 3.26
N GLN A 229 6.10 -18.34 3.14
CA GLN A 229 6.12 -19.25 1.99
C GLN A 229 4.94 -20.22 2.02
N LEU A 230 4.61 -20.77 3.20
CA LEU A 230 3.47 -21.66 3.36
C LEU A 230 2.15 -20.96 2.99
N SER A 231 1.97 -19.70 3.41
CA SER A 231 0.75 -18.95 3.10
C SER A 231 0.60 -18.70 1.59
N VAL A 232 1.69 -18.37 0.90
CA VAL A 232 1.69 -18.18 -0.56
C VAL A 232 1.39 -19.49 -1.30
N VAL A 233 2.02 -20.61 -0.89
CA VAL A 233 1.78 -21.92 -1.52
C VAL A 233 0.33 -22.36 -1.32
N LEU A 234 -0.18 -22.29 -0.08
CA LEU A 234 -1.57 -22.65 0.22
C LEU A 234 -2.56 -21.74 -0.50
N GLY A 235 -2.31 -20.44 -0.53
CA GLY A 235 -3.14 -19.47 -1.25
C GLY A 235 -3.16 -19.73 -2.75
N THR A 236 -2.01 -20.06 -3.34
CA THR A 236 -1.90 -20.38 -4.77
C THR A 236 -2.62 -21.68 -5.10
N LEU A 237 -2.45 -22.73 -4.28
CA LEU A 237 -3.16 -24.00 -4.45
C LEU A 237 -4.67 -23.81 -4.33
N PHE A 238 -5.13 -23.02 -3.36
CA PHE A 238 -6.55 -22.71 -3.22
C PHE A 238 -7.09 -21.96 -4.44
N PHE A 239 -6.36 -20.96 -4.94
CA PHE A 239 -6.78 -20.20 -6.12
C PHE A 239 -6.85 -21.06 -7.38
N VAL A 240 -5.91 -22.00 -7.57
CA VAL A 240 -5.91 -22.95 -8.70
C VAL A 240 -6.99 -24.02 -8.55
N ALA A 241 -7.26 -24.49 -7.33
CA ALA A 241 -8.25 -25.51 -7.05
C ALA A 241 -9.69 -24.98 -7.00
N ALA A 242 -9.88 -23.66 -6.81
CA ALA A 242 -11.19 -23.03 -6.84
C ALA A 242 -11.83 -23.25 -8.23
N PRO A 243 -12.99 -23.92 -8.32
CA PRO A 243 -13.61 -24.18 -9.61
C PRO A 243 -13.91 -22.86 -10.31
N CYS A 244 -13.28 -22.63 -11.45
CA CYS A 244 -13.62 -21.50 -12.32
C CYS A 244 -15.11 -21.60 -12.64
N PRO A 245 -15.95 -20.61 -12.26
CA PRO A 245 -17.36 -20.65 -12.58
C PRO A 245 -17.51 -20.54 -14.10
N ARG A 246 -17.75 -21.69 -14.76
CA ARG A 246 -18.03 -21.84 -16.20
C ARG A 246 -19.22 -21.01 -16.70
N ASN A 247 -19.96 -20.36 -15.81
CA ASN A 247 -21.20 -19.66 -16.13
C ASN A 247 -21.01 -18.18 -16.54
N LEU A 248 -19.79 -17.63 -16.50
CA LEU A 248 -19.53 -16.26 -16.96
C LEU A 248 -19.56 -16.11 -18.49
N GLU A 249 -19.40 -17.20 -19.25
CA GLU A 249 -19.56 -17.17 -20.72
C GLU A 249 -21.03 -16.92 -21.15
N VAL A 250 -22.00 -17.24 -20.29
CA VAL A 250 -23.42 -17.10 -20.62
C VAL A 250 -23.90 -15.64 -20.49
N CYS A 251 -23.24 -14.81 -19.66
CA CYS A 251 -23.59 -13.39 -19.54
C CYS A 251 -22.99 -12.51 -20.64
N GLY A 252 -21.94 -12.97 -21.34
CA GLY A 252 -21.35 -12.25 -22.48
C GLY A 252 -22.16 -12.35 -23.78
N ALA A 253 -23.08 -13.32 -23.89
CA ALA A 253 -23.85 -13.55 -25.11
C ALA A 253 -25.03 -12.57 -25.30
N ASN A 254 -25.38 -11.76 -24.30
CA ASN A 254 -26.50 -10.80 -24.38
C ASN A 254 -26.07 -9.33 -24.58
N VAL A 255 -24.79 -9.07 -24.85
CA VAL A 255 -24.38 -7.75 -25.39
C VAL A 255 -24.65 -7.76 -26.90
N GLN A 256 -25.94 -7.76 -27.25
CA GLN A 256 -26.39 -7.30 -28.57
C GLN A 256 -25.99 -5.83 -28.67
N ILE A 257 -24.94 -5.58 -29.44
CA ILE A 257 -24.58 -4.29 -30.00
C ILE A 257 -25.86 -3.72 -30.64
N GLY A 258 -26.48 -2.77 -29.95
CA GLY A 258 -27.59 -2.00 -30.47
C GLY A 258 -27.14 -1.27 -31.72
N ARG A 259 -27.44 -1.84 -32.89
CA ARG A 259 -27.54 -1.10 -34.14
C ARG A 259 -28.78 -0.22 -34.06
N SER A 260 -28.58 1.08 -34.02
CA SER A 260 -29.45 2.09 -34.62
C SER A 260 -28.63 3.35 -34.84
#